data_AF-A0A9E3J761-F1
#
_entry.id   AF-A0A9E3J761-F1
#
_cell.length_a   1.000
_cell.length_b   1.000
_cell.length_c   1.000
_cell.angle_alpha   90.00
_cell.angle_beta   90.00
_cell.angle_gamma   90.00
#
_symmetry.space_group_name_H-M   'P 1'
#
loop_
_entity.id
_entity.type
_entity.pdbx_description
1 polymer ?
#
loop_
_entity_poly.entity_id
_entity_poly.type
_entity_poly.pdbx_seq_one_letter_code
_entity_poly.pdbx_strand_id
1 'polypeptide(L)'
;RDILDRFRPELRPWTRCTACNGLLREATKEQVADRLEGGTERSYDVFAQCQECGRAYWKGAHHEQLEAIVANALAEVNRPTPPATPPRRS
;
A
#
# COMPACT_ATOMS: atom_id res chain seq x y z
N ARG A 1 0.48 -22.44 -3.89
CA ARG A 1 -0.76 -21.69 -4.22
C ARG A 1 -0.78 -20.47 -3.32
N ASP A 2 -0.60 -19.29 -3.90
CA ASP A 2 -0.40 -18.03 -3.18
C ASP A 2 -1.66 -17.63 -2.37
N ILE A 3 -1.49 -16.91 -1.27
CA ILE A 3 -2.59 -16.48 -0.38
C ILE A 3 -3.57 -15.56 -1.14
N LEU A 4 -3.07 -14.70 -2.03
CA LEU A 4 -3.90 -13.78 -2.81
C LEU A 4 -4.76 -14.54 -3.83
N ASP A 5 -4.21 -15.58 -4.48
CA ASP A 5 -4.96 -16.45 -5.39
C ASP A 5 -6.09 -17.20 -4.67
N ARG A 6 -5.80 -17.70 -3.46
CA ARG A 6 -6.76 -18.51 -2.70
C ARG A 6 -7.94 -17.69 -2.17
N PHE A 7 -7.68 -16.51 -1.61
CA PHE A 7 -8.68 -15.78 -0.83
C PHE A 7 -9.22 -14.53 -1.52
N ARG A 8 -8.49 -13.97 -2.49
CA ARG A 8 -8.87 -12.79 -3.28
C ARG A 8 -9.49 -11.66 -2.43
N PRO A 9 -8.81 -11.24 -1.33
CA PRO A 9 -9.37 -10.21 -0.45
C PRO A 9 -9.45 -8.88 -1.19
N GLU A 10 -10.39 -8.01 -0.78
CA GLU A 10 -10.36 -6.61 -1.20
C GLU A 10 -9.08 -5.94 -0.66
N LEU A 11 -8.21 -5.50 -1.56
CA LEU A 11 -7.00 -4.79 -1.19
C LEU A 11 -7.29 -3.29 -1.14
N ARG A 12 -6.94 -2.66 -0.01
CA ARG A 12 -7.02 -1.20 0.19
C ARG A 12 -5.65 -0.65 0.57
N PRO A 13 -4.68 -0.62 -0.37
CA PRO A 13 -3.33 -0.14 -0.10
C PRO A 13 -3.34 1.29 0.45
N TRP A 14 -2.31 1.64 1.22
CA TRP A 14 -2.10 3.02 1.70
C TRP A 14 -3.21 3.60 2.58
N THR A 15 -4.13 2.77 3.10
CA THR A 15 -5.22 3.23 3.98
C THR A 15 -4.95 3.01 5.47
N ARG A 16 -3.96 2.18 5.82
CA ARG A 16 -3.68 1.73 7.20
C ARG A 16 -2.22 1.95 7.58
N CYS A 17 -2.01 2.37 8.82
CA CYS A 17 -0.70 2.56 9.40
C CYS A 17 -0.03 1.20 9.66
N THR A 18 1.18 1.02 9.14
CA THR A 18 1.99 -0.18 9.37
C THR A 18 2.49 -0.33 10.83
N ALA A 19 2.36 0.70 11.65
CA ALA A 19 2.79 0.69 13.05
C ALA A 19 1.67 0.38 14.04
N CYS A 20 0.48 0.95 13.83
CA CYS A 20 -0.65 0.84 14.77
C CYS A 20 -1.95 0.36 14.12
N ASN A 21 -1.96 0.13 12.81
CA ASN A 21 -3.16 -0.22 12.02
C ASN A 21 -4.27 0.86 12.01
N GLY A 22 -3.99 2.07 12.51
CA GLY A 22 -4.92 3.20 12.41
C GLY A 22 -5.10 3.72 10.98
N LEU A 23 -6.15 4.51 10.74
CA LEU A 23 -6.43 5.05 9.41
C LEU A 23 -5.40 6.11 8.99
N LEU A 24 -5.04 6.07 7.71
CA LEU A 24 -4.21 7.10 7.08
C LEU A 24 -5.08 8.18 6.45
N ARG A 25 -4.61 9.42 6.51
CA ARG A 25 -5.11 10.54 5.70
C ARG A 25 -4.01 10.98 4.75
N GLU A 26 -4.39 11.55 3.61
CA GLU A 26 -3.44 12.31 2.79
C GLU A 26 -2.85 13.46 3.62
N ALA A 27 -1.56 13.70 3.43
CA ALA A 27 -0.84 14.74 4.14
C ALA A 27 0.22 15.36 3.24
N THR A 28 0.37 16.68 3.31
CA THR A 28 1.47 17.38 2.67
C THR A 28 2.66 17.50 3.63
N LYS A 29 3.82 17.88 3.10
CA LYS A 29 5.01 18.10 3.92
C LYS A 29 4.79 19.20 4.96
N GLU A 30 4.11 20.27 4.57
CA GLU A 30 3.80 21.41 5.43
C GLU A 30 2.95 20.98 6.63
N GLN A 31 2.03 20.04 6.43
CA GLN A 31 1.15 19.54 7.50
C GLN A 31 1.85 18.64 8.52
N VAL A 32 3.07 18.18 8.24
CA VAL A 32 3.84 17.29 9.13
C VAL A 32 5.22 17.86 9.50
N ALA A 33 5.56 19.05 8.99
CA ALA A 33 6.86 19.70 9.16
C ALA A 33 7.24 19.83 10.63
N ASP A 34 6.29 20.20 11.50
CA ASP A 34 6.50 20.36 12.95
C ASP A 34 6.97 19.08 13.67
N ARG A 35 6.85 17.91 13.02
CA ARG A 35 7.25 16.60 13.56
C ARG A 35 8.52 16.04 12.92
N LEU A 36 9.00 16.70 11.87
CA LEU A 36 10.24 16.34 11.19
C LEU A 36 11.39 17.10 11.86
N GLU A 37 11.74 16.69 13.09
CA GLU A 37 12.94 17.22 13.74
C GLU A 37 14.19 16.83 12.92
N GLY A 38 14.81 17.82 12.28
CA GLY A 38 16.19 17.72 11.81
C GLY A 38 16.42 17.07 10.45
N GLY A 39 16.56 17.91 9.42
CA GLY A 39 17.75 17.85 8.57
C GLY A 39 17.71 16.99 7.30
N THR A 40 16.59 16.38 6.92
CA THR A 40 16.47 15.67 5.62
C THR A 40 15.32 16.25 4.79
N GLU A 41 15.30 17.56 4.60
CA GLU A 41 14.11 18.30 4.14
C GLU A 41 14.08 18.74 2.68
N ARG A 42 14.79 18.11 1.72
CA ARG A 42 14.88 18.73 0.38
C ARG A 42 14.19 18.08 -0.81
N SER A 43 13.61 16.87 -0.74
CA SER A 43 12.96 16.35 -1.96
C SER A 43 11.87 15.29 -1.80
N TYR A 44 11.40 15.00 -0.58
CA TYR A 44 10.44 13.91 -0.40
C TYR A 44 9.02 14.44 -0.23
N ASP A 45 8.15 14.04 -1.14
CA ASP A 45 6.71 14.26 -1.04
C ASP A 45 6.16 13.37 0.09
N VAL A 46 5.63 14.00 1.13
CA VAL A 46 4.77 13.32 2.11
C VAL A 46 3.47 12.98 1.40
N PHE A 47 2.99 11.75 1.59
CA PHE A 47 1.75 11.29 0.96
C PHE A 47 0.70 10.87 1.98
N ALA A 48 1.10 10.52 3.22
CA ALA A 48 0.14 10.12 4.23
C ALA A 48 0.60 10.41 5.67
N GLN A 49 -0.37 10.62 6.56
CA GLN A 49 -0.18 10.64 8.00
C GLN A 49 -1.22 9.75 8.69
N CYS A 50 -0.80 9.01 9.72
CA CYS A 50 -1.73 8.28 10.57
C CYS A 50 -2.52 9.22 11.48
N GLN A 51 -3.84 9.03 11.54
CA GLN A 51 -4.73 9.82 12.39
C GLN A 51 -4.62 9.47 13.88
N GLU A 52 -4.08 8.29 14.22
CA GLU A 52 -4.00 7.81 15.61
C GLU A 52 -2.61 8.06 16.20
N CYS A 53 -1.56 7.44 15.66
CA CYS A 53 -0.20 7.59 16.19
C CYS A 53 0.57 8.76 15.56
N GLY A 54 0.02 9.39 14.51
CA GLY A 54 0.63 10.57 13.92
C GLY A 54 1.87 10.35 13.07
N ARG A 55 2.25 9.09 12.81
CA ARG A 55 3.38 8.72 11.94
C ARG A 55 3.15 9.24 10.52
N ALA A 56 4.14 9.91 9.96
CA ALA A 56 4.15 10.39 8.57
C ALA A 56 4.83 9.38 7.64
N TYR A 57 4.38 9.33 6.39
CA TYR A 57 4.91 8.49 5.31
C TYR A 57 5.24 9.36 4.10
N TRP A 58 6.42 9.16 3.52
CA TRP A 58 6.93 9.93 2.39
C TRP A 58 7.52 9.03 1.30
N LYS A 59 7.53 9.53 0.07
CA LYS A 59 8.03 8.82 -1.11
C LYS A 59 9.56 8.82 -1.15
N GLY A 60 10.19 7.93 -0.38
CA GLY A 60 11.65 7.75 -0.37
C GLY A 60 12.18 6.88 -1.53
N ALA A 61 13.48 6.55 -1.50
CA ALA A 61 14.15 5.72 -2.51
C ALA A 61 13.48 4.34 -2.77
N HIS A 62 12.74 3.80 -1.80
CA HIS A 62 12.03 2.52 -1.93
C HIS A 62 10.59 2.65 -2.45
N HIS A 63 10.10 3.86 -2.72
CA HIS A 63 8.71 4.09 -3.07
C HIS A 63 8.30 3.39 -4.36
N GLU A 64 9.10 3.50 -5.42
CA GLU A 64 8.81 2.88 -6.72
C GLU A 64 8.70 1.36 -6.62
N GLN A 65 9.58 0.73 -5.83
CA GLN A 65 9.52 -0.71 -5.60
C GLN A 65 8.25 -1.12 -4.84
N LEU A 66 7.86 -0.34 -3.83
CA LEU A 66 6.62 -0.59 -3.07
C LEU A 66 5.38 -0.43 -3.96
N GLU A 67 5.35 0.58 -4.82
CA GLU A 67 4.28 0.76 -5.83
C GLU A 67 4.20 -0.44 -6.78
N ALA A 68 5.34 -0.94 -7.26
CA ALA A 68 5.37 -2.12 -8.12
C ALA A 68 4.83 -3.39 -7.43
N ILE A 69 5.17 -3.60 -6.15
CA ILE A 69 4.64 -4.72 -5.35
C ILE A 69 3.13 -4.62 -5.21
N VAL A 70 2.61 -3.43 -4.88
CA VAL A 70 1.16 -3.19 -4.73
C VAL A 70 0.43 -3.38 -6.05
N ALA A 71 0.97 -2.85 -7.16
CA ALA A 71 0.39 -3.01 -8.49
C ALA A 71 0.27 -4.49 -8.89
N ASN A 72 1.32 -5.29 -8.64
CA ASN A 72 1.30 -6.73 -8.91
C ASN A 72 0.24 -7.45 -8.05
N ALA A 73 0.17 -7.14 -6.74
CA ALA A 73 -0.82 -7.75 -5.86
C ALA A 73 -2.27 -7.44 -6.28
N LEU A 74 -2.54 -6.19 -6.69
CA LEU A 74 -3.85 -5.79 -7.23
C LEU A 74 -4.18 -6.55 -8.52
N ALA A 75 -3.20 -6.72 -9.43
CA ALA A 75 -3.39 -7.48 -10.66
C ALA A 75 -3.71 -8.96 -10.40
N GLU A 76 -3.06 -9.58 -9.40
CA GLU A 76 -3.32 -10.98 -9.01
C GLU A 76 -4.76 -11.17 -8.48
N VAL A 77 -5.22 -10.27 -7.60
CA VAL A 77 -6.59 -10.32 -7.06
C VAL A 77 -7.63 -10.08 -8.15
N ASN A 78 -7.36 -9.15 -9.07
CA ASN A 78 -8.27 -8.78 -10.16
C ASN A 78 -8.24 -9.73 -11.36
N ARG A 79 -7.33 -10.70 -11.41
CA ARG A 79 -7.24 -11.66 -12.52
C ARG A 79 -8.58 -12.42 -12.64
N PRO A 80 -9.16 -12.62 -13.83
CA PRO A 80 -10.34 -13.47 -13.97
C PRO A 80 -10.01 -14.91 -13.53
N THR A 81 -10.90 -15.55 -12.78
CA THR A 81 -10.75 -16.98 -12.46
C THR A 81 -10.81 -17.75 -13.79
N PRO A 82 -9.82 -18.59 -14.12
CA PRO A 82 -9.89 -19.38 -15.33
C PRO A 82 -11.14 -20.28 -15.28
N PRO A 83 -11.84 -20.49 -16.40
CA PRO A 83 -13.00 -21.37 -16.44
C PRO A 83 -12.57 -22.76 -15.96
N ALA A 84 -13.41 -23.39 -15.14
CA ALA A 84 -13.17 -24.75 -14.69
C ALA A 84 -13.03 -25.66 -15.92
N THR A 85 -11.89 -26.34 -16.06
CA THR A 85 -11.71 -27.33 -17.11
C THR A 85 -12.76 -28.43 -16.93
N PRO A 86 -13.68 -28.66 -17.88
CA PRO A 86 -14.62 -29.76 -17.77
C PRO A 86 -13.86 -31.08 -17.77
N PRO A 87 -14.31 -32.10 -17.02
CA PRO A 87 -13.64 -33.39 -16.99
C PRO A 87 -13.62 -33.98 -18.42
N ARG A 88 -12.46 -34.49 -18.85
CA ARG A 88 -12.34 -35.25 -20.10
C ARG A 88 -13.28 -36.46 -20.00
N ARG A 89 -14.30 -36.53 -20.85
CA ARG A 89 -15.07 -37.76 -21.06
C ARG A 89 -14.16 -38.76 -21.78
N SER A 90 -14.05 -39.96 -21.21
CA SER A 90 -13.38 -41.13 -21.80
C SER A 90 -14.18 -41.70 -22.96
#